data_AF-B3Q058-F1
#
_entry.id   AF-B3Q058-F1
#
_cell.length_a   1.000
_cell.length_b   1.000
_cell.length_c   1.000
_cell.angle_alpha   90.00
_cell.angle_beta   90.00
_cell.angle_gamma   90.00
#
_symmetry.space_group_name_H-M   'P 1'
#
loop_
_entity.id
_entity.type
_entity.pdbx_description
1 polymer ?
#
loop_
_entity_poly.entity_id
_entity_poly.type
_entity_poly.pdbx_seq_one_letter_code
_entity_poly.pdbx_strand_id
1 'polypeptide(L)'
;MTEIEVEGVGVMRLVNNFQLARIKNIANREDREIAFAAFGLGMTVKQFKALPEEQRRAAWDAHSRLCSPAALAPERGAQPDRPRLPRPFERVSEEKMIQIGRELIRIKDQLPHGHFGPWVREQSGLSVSQAQRFMRAAIATQGPAA
;
A
#
# COMPACT_ATOMS: atom_id res chain seq x y z
N MET A 1 -8.93 8.32 -5.72
CA MET A 1 -9.49 8.93 -6.94
C MET A 1 -9.58 7.83 -8.01
N THR A 2 -10.77 7.46 -8.49
CA THR A 2 -10.99 6.26 -9.33
C THR A 2 -11.47 6.56 -10.76
N GLU A 3 -11.79 7.82 -11.05
CA GLU A 3 -12.31 8.28 -12.33
C GLU A 3 -11.65 9.61 -12.69
N ILE A 4 -11.26 9.80 -13.95
CA ILE A 4 -10.74 11.06 -14.48
C ILE A 4 -11.51 11.40 -15.76
N GLU A 5 -12.11 12.58 -15.83
CA GLU A 5 -12.72 13.08 -17.06
C GLU A 5 -11.63 13.44 -18.08
N VAL A 6 -11.75 12.88 -19.29
CA VAL A 6 -10.90 13.20 -20.44
C VAL A 6 -11.75 14.00 -21.42
N GLU A 7 -11.37 15.25 -21.63
CA GLU A 7 -12.07 16.19 -22.49
C GLU A 7 -12.19 15.63 -23.92
N GLY A 8 -13.44 15.54 -24.42
CA GLY A 8 -13.76 15.04 -25.76
C GLY A 8 -13.77 13.51 -25.92
N VAL A 9 -13.44 12.72 -24.89
CA VAL A 9 -13.32 11.25 -24.99
C VAL A 9 -14.19 10.50 -23.99
N GLY A 10 -14.43 11.08 -22.80
CA GLY A 10 -15.29 10.52 -21.76
C GLY A 10 -14.56 10.29 -20.44
N VAL A 11 -15.15 9.47 -19.56
CA VAL A 11 -14.60 9.20 -18.22
C VAL A 11 -13.63 8.01 -18.29
N MET A 12 -12.36 8.26 -17.98
CA MET A 12 -11.35 7.22 -17.83
C MET A 12 -11.53 6.51 -16.49
N ARG A 13 -11.68 5.18 -16.56
CA ARG A 13 -11.81 4.29 -15.40
C ARG A 13 -10.72 3.24 -15.38
N LEU A 14 -10.45 2.69 -14.19
CA LEU A 14 -9.60 1.52 -14.06
C LEU A 14 -10.27 0.31 -14.74
N VAL A 15 -9.46 -0.45 -15.49
CA VAL A 15 -9.93 -1.68 -16.14
C VAL A 15 -10.25 -2.74 -15.09
N ASN A 16 -11.34 -3.48 -15.30
CA ASN A 16 -11.72 -4.58 -14.42
C ASN A 16 -10.87 -5.85 -14.69
N ASN A 17 -10.97 -6.84 -13.80
CA ASN A 17 -10.19 -8.08 -13.91
C ASN A 17 -10.42 -8.85 -15.23
N PHE A 18 -11.63 -8.82 -15.77
CA PHE A 18 -11.96 -9.49 -17.05
C PHE A 18 -11.30 -8.78 -18.24
N GLN A 19 -11.32 -7.45 -18.26
CA GLN A 19 -10.62 -6.63 -19.25
C GLN A 19 -9.11 -6.84 -19.14
N LEU A 20 -8.56 -6.88 -17.93
CA LEU A 20 -7.14 -7.07 -17.68
C LEU A 20 -6.65 -8.46 -18.14
N ALA A 21 -7.44 -9.51 -17.92
CA ALA A 21 -7.18 -10.85 -18.47
C ALA A 21 -7.18 -10.84 -20.01
N ARG A 22 -8.13 -10.13 -20.62
CA ARG A 22 -8.21 -9.98 -22.07
C ARG A 22 -7.01 -9.24 -22.65
N ILE A 23 -6.52 -8.19 -21.99
CA ILE A 23 -5.33 -7.43 -22.39
C ILE A 23 -4.08 -8.32 -22.36
N LYS A 24 -3.90 -9.13 -21.30
CA LYS A 24 -2.78 -10.07 -21.16
C LYS A 24 -2.71 -11.10 -22.29
N ASN A 25 -3.85 -11.44 -22.89
CA ASN A 25 -3.93 -12.41 -23.99
C ASN A 25 -3.75 -11.78 -25.38
N ILE A 26 -3.58 -10.45 -25.51
CA ILE A 26 -3.30 -9.81 -26.80
C ILE A 26 -1.86 -10.11 -27.22
N ALA A 27 -1.68 -10.69 -28.43
CA ALA A 27 -0.37 -11.06 -28.95
C ALA A 27 0.49 -9.85 -29.37
N ASN A 28 -0.13 -8.81 -29.93
CA ASN A 28 0.56 -7.59 -30.35
C ASN A 28 0.85 -6.68 -29.14
N ARG A 29 2.12 -6.31 -28.96
CA ARG A 29 2.57 -5.45 -27.86
C ARG A 29 1.99 -4.04 -27.94
N GLU A 30 1.94 -3.44 -29.12
CA GLU A 30 1.40 -2.08 -29.30
C GLU A 30 -0.10 -2.03 -28.98
N ASP A 31 -0.85 -3.02 -29.48
CA ASP A 31 -2.28 -3.13 -29.18
C ASP A 31 -2.53 -3.41 -27.70
N ARG A 32 -1.64 -4.17 -27.05
CA ARG A 32 -1.70 -4.45 -25.61
C ARG A 32 -1.52 -3.19 -24.78
N GLU A 33 -0.57 -2.32 -25.13
CA GLU A 33 -0.35 -1.06 -24.44
C GLU A 33 -1.57 -0.14 -24.59
N ILE A 34 -2.08 0.01 -25.81
CA ILE A 34 -3.25 0.85 -26.11
C ILE A 34 -4.53 0.32 -25.45
N ALA A 35 -4.67 -1.01 -25.30
CA ALA A 35 -5.87 -1.63 -24.76
C ALA A 35 -6.19 -1.20 -23.32
N PHE A 36 -5.18 -0.83 -22.51
CA PHE A 36 -5.41 -0.30 -21.17
C PHE A 36 -6.22 1.01 -21.18
N ALA A 37 -5.80 1.97 -22.00
CA ALA A 37 -6.50 3.25 -22.14
C ALA A 37 -7.84 3.09 -22.88
N ALA A 38 -7.88 2.26 -23.93
CA ALA A 38 -9.10 2.04 -24.70
C ALA A 38 -10.22 1.41 -23.86
N PHE A 39 -9.91 0.33 -23.12
CA PHE A 39 -10.91 -0.35 -22.28
C PHE A 39 -11.30 0.49 -21.05
N GLY A 40 -10.40 1.31 -20.52
CA GLY A 40 -10.70 2.26 -19.44
C GLY A 40 -11.70 3.35 -19.84
N LEU A 41 -11.74 3.71 -21.14
CA LEU A 41 -12.72 4.63 -21.72
C LEU A 41 -13.98 3.92 -22.27
N GLY A 42 -14.08 2.60 -22.10
CA GLY A 42 -15.23 1.83 -22.60
C GLY A 42 -15.25 1.63 -24.11
N MET A 43 -14.13 1.82 -24.81
CA MET A 43 -14.04 1.68 -26.28
C MET A 43 -13.07 0.57 -26.71
N THR A 44 -13.09 0.24 -28.01
CA THR A 44 -12.19 -0.75 -28.59
C THR A 44 -10.85 -0.14 -28.99
N VAL A 45 -9.79 -0.96 -29.10
CA VAL A 45 -8.47 -0.53 -29.59
C VAL A 45 -8.56 0.13 -30.97
N LYS A 46 -9.44 -0.38 -31.86
CA LYS A 46 -9.66 0.18 -33.19
C LYS A 46 -10.25 1.60 -33.14
N GLN A 47 -11.25 1.82 -32.27
CA GLN A 47 -11.83 3.15 -32.04
C GLN A 47 -10.79 4.09 -31.43
N PHE A 48 -9.99 3.61 -30.48
CA PHE A 48 -8.93 4.41 -29.86
C PHE A 48 -7.88 4.86 -30.88
N LYS A 49 -7.49 4.00 -31.83
CA LYS A 49 -6.56 4.36 -32.91
C LYS A 49 -7.13 5.43 -33.85
N ALA A 50 -8.45 5.47 -34.03
CA ALA A 50 -9.13 6.47 -34.85
C ALA A 50 -9.23 7.85 -34.16
N LEU A 51 -8.93 7.95 -32.87
CA LEU A 51 -8.92 9.22 -32.15
C LEU A 51 -7.75 10.12 -32.59
N PRO A 52 -7.93 11.45 -32.56
CA PRO A 52 -6.83 12.40 -32.70
C PRO A 52 -5.71 12.13 -31.71
N GLU A 53 -4.47 12.39 -32.12
CA GLU A 53 -3.30 12.10 -31.30
C GLU A 53 -3.32 12.81 -29.94
N GLU A 54 -3.83 14.04 -29.90
CA GLU A 54 -4.03 14.82 -28.69
C GLU A 54 -4.95 14.11 -27.69
N GLN A 55 -6.07 13.57 -28.16
CA GLN A 55 -7.02 12.82 -27.34
C GLN A 55 -6.45 11.49 -26.84
N ARG A 56 -5.67 10.79 -27.69
CA ARG A 56 -4.96 9.57 -27.27
C ARG A 56 -3.94 9.87 -26.18
N ARG A 57 -3.22 10.99 -26.29
CA ARG A 57 -2.23 11.42 -25.30
C ARG A 57 -2.89 11.83 -23.98
N ALA A 58 -3.99 12.58 -24.03
CA ALA A 58 -4.76 12.95 -22.84
C ALA A 58 -5.31 11.72 -22.11
N ALA A 59 -5.84 10.74 -22.85
CA ALA A 59 -6.28 9.46 -22.29
C ALA A 59 -5.12 8.70 -21.60
N TRP A 60 -3.94 8.67 -22.23
CA TRP A 60 -2.78 8.01 -21.64
C TRP A 60 -2.29 8.69 -20.36
N ASP A 61 -2.30 10.03 -20.32
CA ASP A 61 -1.95 10.81 -19.14
C ASP A 61 -2.94 10.55 -18.00
N ALA A 62 -4.24 10.55 -18.28
CA ALA A 62 -5.28 10.22 -17.31
C ALA A 62 -5.12 8.78 -16.75
N HIS A 63 -4.89 7.79 -17.62
CA HIS A 63 -4.62 6.42 -17.17
C HIS A 63 -3.36 6.33 -16.30
N SER A 64 -2.29 7.04 -16.68
CA SER A 64 -1.03 7.07 -15.93
C SER A 64 -1.20 7.70 -14.54
N ARG A 65 -2.02 8.75 -14.43
CA ARG A 65 -2.38 9.37 -13.14
C ARG A 65 -3.19 8.42 -12.26
N LEU A 66 -4.18 7.71 -12.82
CA LEU A 66 -4.98 6.72 -12.08
C LEU A 66 -4.14 5.54 -11.57
N CYS A 67 -3.20 5.06 -12.39
CA CYS A 67 -2.33 3.95 -12.04
C CYS A 67 -1.06 4.39 -11.28
N SER A 68 -0.88 5.68 -11.01
CA SER A 68 0.27 6.19 -10.29
C SER A 68 0.26 5.69 -8.84
N PRO A 69 1.42 5.26 -8.30
CA PRO A 69 1.55 4.92 -6.88
C PRO A 69 1.11 6.06 -5.95
N ALA A 70 1.16 7.31 -6.41
CA ALA A 70 0.70 8.47 -5.65
C ALA A 70 -0.82 8.54 -5.53
N ALA A 71 -1.59 8.03 -6.51
CA ALA A 71 -3.05 8.00 -6.48
C ALA A 71 -3.61 6.75 -5.78
N LEU A 72 -2.85 5.66 -5.79
CA LEU A 72 -3.15 4.39 -5.11
C LEU A 72 -2.59 4.31 -3.69
N ALA A 73 -1.62 5.17 -3.35
CA ALA A 73 -1.19 5.32 -1.98
C ALA A 73 -2.44 5.73 -1.18
N PRO A 74 -2.76 5.04 -0.07
CA PRO A 74 -3.62 5.68 0.90
C PRO A 74 -3.03 7.05 1.16
N GLU A 75 -3.88 8.09 1.19
CA GLU A 75 -3.54 9.37 1.81
C GLU A 75 -2.67 9.00 3.00
N ARG A 76 -1.40 9.42 3.02
CA ARG A 76 -0.53 9.22 4.20
C ARG A 76 -1.09 10.13 5.30
N GLY A 77 -2.33 9.90 5.72
CA GLY A 77 -2.94 10.47 6.89
C GLY A 77 -2.09 9.94 8.01
N ALA A 78 -1.13 10.76 8.42
CA ALA A 78 -0.21 10.59 9.53
C ALA A 78 -0.27 9.17 10.11
N GLN A 79 0.26 8.18 9.37
CA GLN A 79 0.39 6.86 9.96
C GLN A 79 1.32 7.12 11.14
N PRO A 80 0.87 6.92 12.40
CA PRO A 80 1.69 7.26 13.55
C PRO A 80 3.04 6.60 13.32
N ASP A 81 4.13 7.32 13.58
CA ASP A 81 5.50 6.85 13.37
C ASP A 81 5.72 5.57 14.20
N ARG A 82 5.26 4.46 13.65
CA ARG A 82 5.30 3.15 14.26
C ARG A 82 6.71 2.67 13.96
N PRO A 83 7.56 2.48 14.99
CA PRO A 83 8.90 2.01 14.76
C PRO A 83 8.83 0.68 14.01
N ARG A 84 9.52 0.63 12.86
CA ARG A 84 9.76 -0.63 12.16
C ARG A 84 10.28 -1.66 13.15
N LEU A 85 9.64 -2.82 13.20
CA LEU A 85 10.11 -3.92 14.02
C LEU A 85 11.46 -4.42 13.49
N PRO A 86 12.42 -4.72 14.38
CA PRO A 86 13.78 -5.08 14.01
C PRO A 86 13.80 -6.43 13.31
N ARG A 87 14.70 -6.60 12.35
CA ARG A 87 14.93 -7.89 11.68
C ARG A 87 15.58 -8.87 12.66
N PRO A 88 15.46 -10.19 12.43
CA PRO A 88 16.26 -11.16 13.15
C PRO A 88 17.76 -10.77 13.11
N PHE A 89 18.42 -10.81 14.28
CA PHE A 89 19.84 -10.45 14.47
C PHE A 89 20.22 -8.98 14.26
N GLU A 90 19.26 -8.08 14.03
CA GLU A 90 19.53 -6.64 13.96
C GLU A 90 19.91 -6.09 15.33
N ARG A 91 21.02 -5.32 15.41
CA ARG A 91 21.38 -4.58 16.61
C ARG A 91 20.46 -3.37 16.73
N VAL A 92 19.68 -3.34 17.81
CA VAL A 92 18.71 -2.28 18.09
C VAL A 92 19.32 -1.35 19.13
N SER A 93 19.39 -0.04 18.86
CA SER A 93 19.81 0.95 19.84
C SER A 93 18.85 0.98 21.03
N GLU A 94 19.35 1.40 22.20
CA GLU A 94 18.54 1.44 23.43
C GLU A 94 17.26 2.26 23.28
N GLU A 95 17.36 3.44 22.65
CA GLU A 95 16.22 4.30 22.35
C GLU A 95 15.18 3.60 21.46
N LYS A 96 15.63 2.86 20.43
CA LYS A 96 14.74 2.12 19.55
C LYS A 96 14.08 0.95 20.26
N MET A 97 14.80 0.27 21.17
CA MET A 97 14.23 -0.77 22.04
C MET A 97 13.12 -0.22 22.93
N ILE A 98 13.31 0.97 23.51
CA ILE A 98 12.31 1.65 24.34
C ILE A 98 11.08 2.02 23.51
N GLN A 99 11.26 2.59 22.32
CA GLN A 99 10.16 2.96 21.42
C GLN A 99 9.31 1.72 21.03
N ILE A 100 9.97 0.62 20.66
CA ILE A 100 9.29 -0.64 20.33
C ILE A 100 8.59 -1.22 21.56
N GLY A 101 9.23 -1.17 22.73
CA GLY A 101 8.66 -1.65 23.99
C GLY A 101 7.37 -0.93 24.37
N ARG A 102 7.29 0.40 24.17
CA ARG A 102 6.06 1.19 24.40
C ARG A 102 4.92 0.76 23.48
N GLU A 103 5.22 0.55 22.20
CA GLU A 103 4.21 0.11 21.24
C GLU A 103 3.71 -1.31 21.56
N LEU A 104 4.61 -2.22 21.97
CA LEU A 104 4.23 -3.57 22.41
C LEU A 104 3.32 -3.55 23.65
N ILE A 105 3.55 -2.64 24.60
CA ILE A 105 2.68 -2.45 25.77
C ILE A 105 1.30 -1.96 25.33
N ARG A 106 1.24 -0.96 24.42
CA ARG A 106 -0.02 -0.45 23.88
C ARG A 106 -0.83 -1.51 23.15
N ILE A 107 -0.17 -2.34 22.33
CA ILE A 107 -0.82 -3.43 21.62
C ILE A 107 -1.29 -4.51 22.59
N LYS A 108 -0.49 -4.83 23.61
CA LYS A 108 -0.88 -5.78 24.66
C LYS A 108 -2.16 -5.34 25.38
N ASP A 109 -2.32 -4.05 25.65
CA ASP A 109 -3.50 -3.49 26.31
C ASP A 109 -4.78 -3.58 25.45
N GLN A 110 -4.63 -3.50 24.12
CA GLN A 110 -5.73 -3.63 23.16
C GLN A 110 -6.14 -5.09 22.89
N LEU A 111 -5.28 -6.05 23.22
CA LEU A 111 -5.53 -7.47 22.94
C LEU A 111 -6.20 -8.15 24.14
N PRO A 112 -7.19 -9.03 23.90
CA PRO A 112 -7.76 -9.86 24.95
C PRO A 112 -6.69 -10.71 25.66
N HIS A 113 -6.93 -11.03 26.93
CA HIS A 113 -6.00 -11.81 27.73
C HIS A 113 -5.63 -13.13 27.03
N GLY A 114 -4.33 -13.47 26.99
CA GLY A 114 -3.82 -14.67 26.32
C GLY A 114 -3.50 -14.51 24.83
N HIS A 115 -3.98 -13.48 24.14
CA HIS A 115 -3.76 -13.31 22.69
C HIS A 115 -2.42 -12.65 22.33
N PHE A 116 -1.75 -12.02 23.30
CA PHE A 116 -0.49 -11.33 23.05
C PHE A 116 0.64 -12.27 22.59
N GLY A 117 0.76 -13.46 23.21
CA GLY A 117 1.82 -14.41 22.87
C GLY A 117 1.75 -14.93 21.43
N PRO A 118 0.59 -15.42 20.96
CA PRO A 118 0.37 -15.75 19.56
C PRO A 118 0.60 -14.57 18.62
N TRP A 119 0.06 -13.38 18.96
CA TRP A 119 0.21 -12.17 18.16
C TRP A 119 1.68 -11.78 17.96
N VAL A 120 2.51 -11.86 19.01
CA VAL A 120 3.95 -11.55 18.89
C VAL A 120 4.63 -12.47 17.87
N ARG A 121 4.35 -13.78 17.90
CA ARG A 121 4.99 -14.74 17.00
C ARG A 121 4.55 -14.57 15.55
N GLU A 122 3.27 -14.29 15.33
CA GLU A 122 2.68 -14.26 13.99
C GLU A 122 2.75 -12.89 13.31
N GLN A 123 2.54 -11.81 14.07
CA GLN A 123 2.33 -10.47 13.52
C GLN A 123 3.56 -9.57 13.69
N SER A 124 4.35 -9.78 14.75
CA SER A 124 5.47 -8.88 15.06
C SER A 124 6.81 -9.33 14.45
N GLY A 125 6.95 -10.61 14.10
CA GLY A 125 8.22 -11.19 13.66
C GLY A 125 9.31 -11.23 14.74
N LEU A 126 8.98 -10.88 15.99
CA LEU A 126 9.86 -10.98 17.15
C LEU A 126 9.61 -12.29 17.90
N SER A 127 10.65 -12.78 18.57
CA SER A 127 10.44 -13.80 19.60
C SER A 127 9.78 -13.19 20.84
N VAL A 128 9.04 -14.02 21.59
CA VAL A 128 8.39 -13.60 22.85
C VAL A 128 9.42 -13.03 23.84
N SER A 129 10.61 -13.62 23.92
CA SER A 129 11.70 -13.15 24.77
C SER A 129 12.23 -11.77 24.35
N GLN A 130 12.34 -11.49 23.05
CA GLN A 130 12.72 -10.17 22.55
C GLN A 130 11.65 -9.12 22.86
N ALA A 131 10.38 -9.44 22.64
CA ALA A 131 9.26 -8.56 22.98
C ALA A 131 9.26 -8.21 24.47
N GLN A 132 9.41 -9.21 25.35
CA GLN A 132 9.51 -8.99 26.80
C GLN A 132 10.72 -8.13 27.18
N ARG A 133 11.89 -8.34 26.54
CA ARG A 133 13.09 -7.51 26.77
C ARG A 133 12.84 -6.04 26.43
N PHE A 134 12.21 -5.76 25.28
CA PHE A 134 11.89 -4.39 24.87
C PHE A 134 10.84 -3.75 25.78
N MET A 135 9.79 -4.49 26.16
CA MET A 135 8.78 -3.99 27.10
C MET A 135 9.39 -3.66 28.47
N ARG A 136 10.31 -4.49 28.98
CA ARG A 136 11.02 -4.20 30.24
C ARG A 136 11.88 -2.95 30.13
N ALA A 137 12.60 -2.76 29.03
CA ALA A 137 13.36 -1.52 28.80
C ALA A 137 12.43 -0.29 28.80
N ALA A 138 11.29 -0.38 28.13
CA ALA A 138 10.30 0.70 28.11
C ALA A 138 9.67 1.00 29.48
N ILE A 139 9.45 -0.01 30.32
CA ILE A 139 8.96 0.14 31.70
C ILE A 139 10.05 0.77 32.57
N ALA A 140 11.30 0.31 32.45
CA ALA A 140 12.43 0.82 33.22
C ALA A 140 12.70 2.31 32.94
N THR A 141 12.56 2.75 31.68
CA THR A 141 12.68 4.17 31.32
C THR A 141 11.49 5.02 31.80
N GLN A 142 10.32 4.42 32.03
CA GLN A 142 9.14 5.17 32.52
C GLN A 142 9.18 5.40 34.03
N GLY A 143 9.96 4.62 34.79
CA GLY A 143 10.06 4.72 36.26
C GLY A 143 8.72 4.47 36.97
N PRO A 144 8.70 4.19 38.28
CA PRO A 144 7.45 4.30 39.03
C PRO A 144 7.07 5.78 39.08
N ALA A 145 5.86 6.14 38.65
CA ALA A 145 5.25 7.36 39.14
C ALA A 145 5.26 7.27 40.67
N ALA A 146 5.93 8.21 41.32
CA ALA A 146 6.04 8.31 42.79
C ALA A 146 4.66 8.37 43.45
#